data_AF-A0A1F9ZGT6-F1
#
_entry.id   AF-A0A1F9ZGT6-F1
#
_cell.length_a   1.000
_cell.length_b   1.000
_cell.length_c   1.000
_cell.angle_alpha   90.00
_cell.angle_beta   90.00
_cell.angle_gamma   90.00
#
_symmetry.space_group_name_H-M   'P 1'
#
loop_
_entity.id
_entity.type
_entity.pdbx_description
1 polymer ?
#
loop_
_entity_poly.entity_id
_entity_poly.type
_entity_poly.pdbx_seq_one_letter_code
_entity_poly.pdbx_strand_id
1 'polypeptide(L)'
;MKPIGPDDKLCPSCNAIILIERKPTRPDEEKGWTLRHFASIAGQAGCAVMVAQNAVVLIGVAAFAARGVEFLQQPNVTPDLGPVSVLGLFASALDLIGLTLVAAALIALGAGAMLLRRRDPFTEEEVAVPTRTAAFPAAAGLLVIVWVLLTATWRVVFPADIGRSAAQLLADFAAGGTPVMPASMPLMMGLWVIATIALFAAALLLGFFGRRLPSKIFAPRSVKTVAWTDFALLNLILTIGIAVFPSGLVAYRGLEIVYLSLLATKLTVLALFGVLSYWTLLSRFDAFGRLSLMVPVMKAIPQEVSTVTAVVEAEAAKTAPPEPTVFLPPPTEDDMRGIEHVK
;
A
#
# COMPACT_ATOMS: atom_id res chain seq x y z
N MET A 1 -12.25 -33.77 -29.54
CA MET A 1 -11.04 -33.90 -28.70
C MET A 1 -9.83 -33.98 -29.62
N LYS A 2 -8.72 -33.29 -29.32
CA LYS A 2 -7.45 -33.50 -30.04
C LYS A 2 -6.88 -34.87 -29.64
N PRO A 3 -6.31 -35.66 -30.57
CA PRO A 3 -5.64 -36.91 -30.23
C PRO A 3 -4.42 -36.64 -29.34
N ILE A 4 -4.21 -37.53 -28.36
CA ILE A 4 -3.07 -37.50 -27.42
C ILE A 4 -1.78 -37.66 -28.23
N GLY A 5 -0.86 -36.72 -28.07
CA GLY A 5 0.45 -36.78 -28.72
C GLY A 5 1.44 -37.63 -27.90
N PRO A 6 2.50 -38.16 -28.53
CA PRO A 6 3.54 -38.92 -27.84
C PRO A 6 4.33 -38.11 -26.78
N ASP A 7 4.16 -36.77 -26.75
CA ASP A 7 4.84 -35.85 -25.83
C ASP A 7 3.98 -35.43 -24.63
N ASP A 8 2.72 -35.88 -24.54
CA ASP A 8 1.81 -35.50 -23.44
C ASP A 8 2.22 -36.23 -22.15
N LYS A 9 2.63 -35.47 -21.12
CA LYS A 9 2.96 -36.03 -19.81
C LYS A 9 1.68 -36.51 -19.11
N LEU A 10 1.59 -37.80 -18.85
CA LEU A 10 0.47 -38.41 -18.12
C LEU A 10 0.82 -38.55 -16.65
N CYS A 11 -0.16 -38.32 -15.78
CA CYS A 11 -0.02 -38.61 -14.35
C CYS A 11 -0.01 -40.15 -14.14
N PRO A 12 1.04 -40.71 -13.52
CA PRO A 12 1.19 -42.17 -13.41
C PRO A 12 0.15 -42.83 -12.49
N SER A 13 -0.53 -42.07 -11.61
CA SER A 13 -1.52 -42.61 -10.67
C SER A 13 -2.96 -42.53 -11.15
N CYS A 14 -3.30 -41.57 -12.02
CA CYS A 14 -4.69 -41.34 -12.44
C CYS A 14 -4.89 -41.15 -13.95
N ASN A 15 -3.85 -41.32 -14.76
CA ASN A 15 -3.87 -41.14 -16.22
C ASN A 15 -4.40 -39.76 -16.69
N ALA A 16 -4.43 -38.77 -15.80
CA ALA A 16 -4.77 -37.40 -16.17
C ALA A 16 -3.68 -36.81 -17.08
N ILE A 17 -4.10 -36.04 -18.09
CA ILE A 17 -3.17 -35.29 -18.93
C ILE A 17 -2.64 -34.13 -18.09
N ILE A 18 -1.33 -34.11 -17.87
CA ILE A 18 -0.62 -33.00 -17.22
C ILE A 18 -0.35 -31.97 -18.31
N LEU A 19 -1.23 -30.97 -18.38
CA LEU A 19 -0.98 -29.77 -19.16
C LEU A 19 -0.05 -28.87 -18.36
N ILE A 20 1.21 -28.84 -18.78
CA ILE A 20 2.11 -27.75 -18.41
C ILE A 20 1.67 -26.55 -19.23
N GLU A 21 0.78 -25.74 -18.67
CA GLU A 21 0.40 -24.49 -19.29
C GLU A 21 1.61 -23.56 -19.32
N ARG A 22 1.88 -23.06 -20.52
CA ARG A 22 2.93 -22.09 -20.77
C ARG A 22 2.75 -20.92 -19.79
N LYS A 23 3.86 -20.38 -19.29
CA LYS A 23 3.85 -19.08 -18.60
C LYS A 23 2.98 -18.11 -19.42
N PRO A 24 2.03 -17.38 -18.80
CA PRO A 24 1.16 -16.49 -19.56
C PRO A 24 2.00 -15.59 -20.44
N THR A 25 1.61 -15.58 -21.71
CA THR A 25 2.34 -14.83 -22.73
C THR A 25 1.97 -13.36 -22.67
N ARG A 26 0.83 -13.05 -22.03
CA ARG A 26 0.35 -11.69 -21.82
C ARG A 26 0.02 -11.43 -20.33
N PRO A 27 0.30 -10.23 -19.80
CA PRO A 27 0.07 -9.91 -18.39
C PRO A 27 -1.39 -10.03 -17.93
N ASP A 28 -2.34 -9.76 -18.81
CA ASP A 28 -3.79 -9.79 -18.59
C ASP A 28 -4.37 -11.19 -18.37
N GLU A 29 -3.62 -12.23 -18.73
CA GLU A 29 -3.95 -13.63 -18.46
C GLU A 29 -3.72 -14.01 -16.97
N GLU A 30 -3.04 -13.16 -16.19
CA GLU A 30 -2.80 -13.44 -14.77
C GLU A 30 -3.99 -13.08 -13.88
N LYS A 31 -4.36 -14.00 -12.99
CA LYS A 31 -5.37 -13.73 -11.95
C LYS A 31 -4.99 -12.50 -11.13
N GLY A 32 -5.96 -11.60 -10.94
CA GLY A 32 -5.79 -10.34 -10.23
C GLY A 32 -5.04 -9.26 -11.01
N TRP A 33 -4.70 -9.48 -12.29
CA TRP A 33 -3.99 -8.48 -13.10
C TRP A 33 -4.76 -7.16 -13.17
N THR A 34 -6.08 -7.18 -13.39
CA THR A 34 -6.91 -5.97 -13.46
C THR A 34 -6.80 -5.12 -12.19
N LEU A 35 -6.83 -5.74 -11.01
CA LEU A 35 -6.69 -5.07 -9.71
C LEU A 35 -5.28 -4.51 -9.51
N ARG A 36 -4.23 -5.27 -9.89
CA ARG A 36 -2.84 -4.79 -9.81
C ARG A 36 -2.57 -3.66 -10.81
N HIS A 37 -3.14 -3.74 -11.99
CA HIS A 37 -3.02 -2.72 -13.02
C HIS A 37 -3.76 -1.43 -12.63
N PHE A 38 -4.97 -1.56 -12.09
CA PHE A 38 -5.67 -0.43 -11.46
C PHE A 38 -4.85 0.18 -10.33
N ALA A 39 -4.29 -0.65 -9.44
CA ALA A 39 -3.42 -0.18 -8.35
C ALA A 39 -2.20 0.60 -8.88
N SER A 40 -1.64 0.19 -10.00
CA SER A 40 -0.57 0.92 -10.68
C SER A 40 -1.03 2.31 -11.13
N ILE A 41 -2.12 2.38 -11.90
CA ILE A 41 -2.62 3.63 -12.47
C ILE A 41 -3.06 4.59 -11.36
N ALA A 42 -3.92 4.13 -10.46
CA ALA A 42 -4.42 4.94 -9.35
C ALA A 42 -3.29 5.36 -8.41
N GLY A 43 -2.33 4.46 -8.14
CA GLY A 43 -1.19 4.75 -7.27
C GLY A 43 -0.24 5.76 -7.88
N GLN A 44 0.06 5.65 -9.17
CA GLN A 44 0.88 6.65 -9.90
C GLN A 44 0.18 8.00 -9.99
N ALA A 45 -1.12 8.02 -10.33
CA ALA A 45 -1.90 9.26 -10.38
C ALA A 45 -1.94 9.93 -9.00
N GLY A 46 -2.22 9.16 -7.94
CA GLY A 46 -2.20 9.65 -6.57
C GLY A 46 -0.83 10.21 -6.17
N CYS A 47 0.26 9.50 -6.48
CA CYS A 47 1.61 9.99 -6.21
C CYS A 47 1.95 11.27 -7.01
N ALA A 48 1.55 11.37 -8.27
CA ALA A 48 1.76 12.57 -9.09
C ALA A 48 0.99 13.77 -8.53
N VAL A 49 -0.26 13.56 -8.08
CA VAL A 49 -1.05 14.57 -7.38
C VAL A 49 -0.36 15.00 -6.08
N MET A 50 0.20 14.08 -5.32
CA MET A 50 0.95 14.40 -4.10
C MET A 50 2.25 15.15 -4.38
N VAL A 51 2.97 14.82 -5.46
CA VAL A 51 4.14 15.61 -5.91
C VAL A 51 3.71 17.04 -6.24
N ALA A 52 2.62 17.20 -6.99
CA ALA A 52 2.07 18.52 -7.31
C ALA A 52 1.64 19.28 -6.05
N GLN A 53 0.97 18.62 -5.11
CA GLN A 53 0.57 19.20 -3.83
C GLN A 53 1.77 19.75 -3.06
N ASN A 54 2.85 18.97 -2.93
CA ASN A 54 4.05 19.41 -2.22
C ASN A 54 4.77 20.54 -2.97
N ALA A 55 4.78 20.52 -4.30
CA ALA A 55 5.30 21.62 -5.10
C ALA A 55 4.49 22.92 -4.90
N VAL A 56 3.16 22.85 -4.86
CA VAL A 56 2.29 23.99 -4.58
C VAL A 56 2.56 24.56 -3.18
N VAL A 57 2.77 23.70 -2.17
CA VAL A 57 3.17 24.15 -0.82
C VAL A 57 4.50 24.89 -0.86
N LEU A 58 5.51 24.35 -1.54
CA LEU A 58 6.82 25.01 -1.67
C LEU A 58 6.72 26.37 -2.39
N ILE A 59 5.93 26.46 -3.46
CA ILE A 59 5.66 27.71 -4.18
C ILE A 59 4.96 28.72 -3.25
N GLY A 60 3.96 28.26 -2.49
CA GLY A 60 3.26 29.09 -1.51
C GLY A 60 4.19 29.65 -0.43
N VAL A 61 5.10 28.81 0.09
CA VAL A 61 6.11 29.25 1.07
C VAL A 61 7.07 30.26 0.46
N ALA A 62 7.59 30.00 -0.75
CA ALA A 62 8.51 30.91 -1.43
C ALA A 62 7.88 32.28 -1.71
N ALA A 63 6.62 32.30 -2.16
CA ALA A 63 5.87 33.52 -2.43
C ALA A 63 5.65 34.39 -1.17
N PHE A 64 5.65 33.79 0.02
CA PHE A 64 5.34 34.47 1.28
C PHE A 64 6.52 34.59 2.24
N ALA A 65 7.72 34.21 1.81
CA ALA A 65 8.93 34.31 2.62
C ALA A 65 9.15 35.75 3.13
N ALA A 66 8.96 36.77 2.28
CA ALA A 66 9.09 38.18 2.66
C ALA A 66 8.07 38.60 3.73
N ARG A 67 6.81 38.17 3.60
CA ARG A 67 5.76 38.43 4.61
C ARG A 67 6.02 37.71 5.93
N GLY A 68 6.61 36.52 5.89
CA GLY A 68 7.08 35.82 7.08
C GLY A 68 8.19 36.58 7.81
N VAL A 69 9.11 37.20 7.08
CA VAL A 69 10.16 38.07 7.68
C VAL A 69 9.54 39.32 8.30
N GLU A 70 8.58 39.96 7.62
CA GLU A 70 7.82 41.10 8.17
C GLU A 70 7.05 40.72 9.45
N PHE A 71 6.52 39.50 9.54
CA PHE A 71 5.87 39.02 10.76
C PHE A 71 6.89 38.85 11.91
N LEU A 72 8.04 38.24 11.63
CA LEU A 72 9.08 37.98 12.64
C LEU A 72 9.72 39.27 13.18
N GLN A 73 9.86 40.29 12.34
CA GLN A 73 10.44 41.58 12.73
C GLN A 73 9.44 42.48 13.47
N GLN A 74 8.17 42.08 13.57
CA GLN A 74 7.05 42.83 14.14
C GLN A 74 6.60 44.16 13.47
N PRO A 75 7.01 44.59 12.25
CA PRO A 75 6.37 45.72 11.58
C PRO A 75 4.93 45.45 11.15
N ASN A 76 4.53 44.17 11.00
CA ASN A 76 3.15 43.78 10.71
C ASN A 76 2.80 42.45 11.39
N VAL A 77 2.01 42.51 12.45
CA VAL A 77 1.61 41.34 13.26
C VAL A 77 0.46 40.55 12.59
N THR A 78 -0.18 41.13 11.57
CA THR A 78 -1.32 40.55 10.85
C THR A 78 -1.08 40.63 9.33
N PRO A 79 -0.16 39.81 8.78
CA PRO A 79 0.07 39.78 7.34
C PRO A 79 -1.20 39.38 6.59
N ASP A 80 -1.50 40.05 5.48
CA ASP A 80 -2.64 39.69 4.63
C ASP A 80 -2.38 38.34 3.96
N LEU A 81 -3.17 37.34 4.34
CA LEU A 81 -3.13 35.97 3.82
C LEU A 81 -4.13 35.75 2.67
N GLY A 82 -4.91 36.76 2.30
CA GLY A 82 -5.91 36.71 1.22
C GLY A 82 -5.37 36.08 -0.08
N PRO A 83 -4.18 36.47 -0.58
CA PRO A 83 -3.62 35.89 -1.80
C PRO A 83 -3.17 34.41 -1.68
N VAL A 84 -2.91 33.89 -0.47
CA VAL A 84 -2.53 32.47 -0.24
C VAL A 84 -3.74 31.58 -0.04
N SER A 85 -4.89 32.14 0.36
CA SER A 85 -6.09 31.37 0.66
C SER A 85 -6.47 30.42 -0.48
N VAL A 86 -6.36 30.89 -1.73
CA VAL A 86 -6.59 30.11 -2.94
C VAL A 86 -5.57 28.98 -3.10
N LEU A 87 -4.26 29.27 -2.98
CA LEU A 87 -3.19 28.27 -3.03
C LEU A 87 -3.33 27.21 -1.93
N GLY A 88 -3.73 27.62 -0.72
CA GLY A 88 -3.99 26.74 0.42
C GLY A 88 -5.20 25.82 0.19
N LEU A 89 -6.27 26.34 -0.41
CA LEU A 89 -7.43 25.55 -0.81
C LEU A 89 -7.06 24.51 -1.88
N PHE A 90 -6.32 24.93 -2.92
CA PHE A 90 -5.84 24.02 -3.97
C PHE A 90 -4.92 22.93 -3.40
N ALA A 91 -3.94 23.30 -2.57
CA ALA A 91 -3.05 22.33 -1.93
C ALA A 91 -3.82 21.34 -1.04
N SER A 92 -4.85 21.80 -0.34
CA SER A 92 -5.69 20.95 0.51
C SER A 92 -6.53 19.97 -0.30
N ALA A 93 -7.10 20.43 -1.42
CA ALA A 93 -7.86 19.55 -2.33
C ALA A 93 -6.95 18.48 -2.95
N LEU A 94 -5.76 18.85 -3.40
CA LEU A 94 -4.79 17.90 -3.95
C LEU A 94 -4.34 16.87 -2.91
N ASP A 95 -4.14 17.25 -1.65
CA ASP A 95 -3.79 16.33 -0.56
C ASP A 95 -4.86 15.24 -0.38
N LEU A 96 -6.13 15.65 -0.31
CA LEU A 96 -7.26 14.72 -0.15
C LEU A 96 -7.42 13.82 -1.37
N ILE A 97 -7.37 14.36 -2.59
CA ILE A 97 -7.52 13.58 -3.82
C ILE A 97 -6.35 12.60 -3.99
N GLY A 98 -5.12 13.09 -3.84
CA GLY A 98 -3.91 12.30 -4.02
C GLY A 98 -3.83 11.12 -3.06
N LEU A 99 -4.06 11.36 -1.76
CA LEU A 99 -4.04 10.31 -0.76
C LEU A 99 -5.21 9.33 -0.86
N THR A 100 -6.39 9.78 -1.28
CA THR A 100 -7.52 8.88 -1.54
C THR A 100 -7.22 7.92 -2.71
N LEU A 101 -6.57 8.42 -3.77
CA LEU A 101 -6.11 7.58 -4.89
C LEU A 101 -5.03 6.58 -4.44
N VAL A 102 -4.06 7.02 -3.62
CA VAL A 102 -3.05 6.13 -3.03
C VAL A 102 -3.71 5.06 -2.15
N ALA A 103 -4.71 5.42 -1.34
CA ALA A 103 -5.43 4.46 -0.51
C ALA A 103 -6.17 3.40 -1.35
N ALA A 104 -6.91 3.83 -2.37
CA ALA A 104 -7.61 2.93 -3.28
C ALA A 104 -6.63 2.00 -4.01
N ALA A 105 -5.48 2.52 -4.43
CA ALA A 105 -4.42 1.75 -5.05
C ALA A 105 -3.86 0.68 -4.10
N LEU A 106 -3.62 1.02 -2.84
CA LEU A 106 -3.12 0.08 -1.83
C LEU A 106 -4.11 -1.05 -1.52
N ILE A 107 -5.40 -0.73 -1.45
CA ILE A 107 -6.47 -1.73 -1.26
C ILE A 107 -6.55 -2.67 -2.47
N ALA A 108 -6.57 -2.10 -3.68
CA ALA A 108 -6.61 -2.90 -4.92
C ALA A 108 -5.35 -3.75 -5.09
N LEU A 109 -4.18 -3.24 -4.69
CA LEU A 109 -2.93 -4.00 -4.68
C LEU A 109 -3.02 -5.21 -3.73
N GLY A 110 -3.53 -5.01 -2.51
CA GLY A 110 -3.70 -6.09 -1.54
C GLY A 110 -4.63 -7.18 -2.07
N ALA A 111 -5.79 -6.78 -2.59
CA ALA A 111 -6.76 -7.69 -3.21
C ALA A 111 -6.17 -8.42 -4.43
N GLY A 112 -5.48 -7.69 -5.32
CA GLY A 112 -4.83 -8.24 -6.50
C GLY A 112 -3.66 -9.18 -6.19
N ALA A 113 -2.97 -8.96 -5.07
CA ALA A 113 -1.91 -9.83 -4.58
C ALA A 113 -2.45 -11.13 -3.96
N MET A 114 -3.61 -11.10 -3.29
CA MET A 114 -4.24 -12.32 -2.75
C MET A 114 -4.63 -13.33 -3.85
N LEU A 115 -4.89 -12.81 -5.05
CA LEU A 115 -5.26 -13.59 -6.23
C LEU A 115 -4.05 -14.16 -6.99
N LEU A 116 -2.82 -13.74 -6.66
CA LEU A 116 -1.58 -14.31 -7.23
C LEU A 116 -1.31 -15.68 -6.63
N ARG A 117 -1.71 -16.74 -7.35
CA ARG A 117 -1.44 -18.13 -6.98
C ARG A 117 -1.16 -19.00 -8.19
N ARG A 118 -0.15 -19.86 -8.12
CA ARG A 118 0.19 -20.90 -9.11
C ARG A 118 0.84 -22.11 -8.45
N ARG A 119 0.65 -23.31 -9.02
CA ARG A 119 1.42 -24.49 -8.63
C ARG A 119 2.78 -24.52 -9.34
N ASP A 120 3.84 -24.79 -8.60
CA ASP A 120 5.19 -24.96 -9.12
C ASP A 120 5.30 -26.30 -9.89
N PRO A 121 5.77 -26.31 -11.15
CA PRO A 121 5.90 -27.54 -11.91
C PRO A 121 7.02 -28.45 -11.42
N PHE A 122 7.94 -27.97 -10.57
CA PHE A 122 9.06 -28.76 -10.08
C PHE A 122 8.83 -29.29 -8.66
N THR A 123 8.07 -28.58 -7.83
CA THR A 123 7.80 -28.97 -6.43
C THR A 123 6.34 -29.33 -6.15
N GLU A 124 5.43 -29.13 -7.12
CA GLU A 124 3.97 -29.24 -6.97
C GLU A 124 3.34 -28.29 -5.92
N GLU A 125 4.15 -27.55 -5.17
CA GLU A 125 3.73 -26.59 -4.16
C GLU A 125 3.01 -25.38 -4.77
N GLU A 126 2.02 -24.86 -4.06
CA GLU A 126 1.35 -23.61 -4.45
C GLU A 126 2.23 -22.39 -4.10
N VAL A 127 2.80 -21.76 -5.12
CA VAL A 127 3.43 -20.44 -5.04
C VAL A 127 2.33 -19.38 -5.01
N ALA A 128 2.11 -18.81 -3.83
CA ALA A 128 1.17 -17.73 -3.60
C ALA A 128 1.81 -16.63 -2.75
N VAL A 129 1.27 -15.41 -2.84
CA VAL A 129 1.51 -14.44 -1.78
C VAL A 129 0.76 -14.92 -0.54
N PRO A 130 1.43 -15.13 0.62
CA PRO A 130 0.74 -15.51 1.84
C PRO A 130 -0.37 -14.50 2.16
N THR A 131 -1.55 -14.96 2.57
CA THR A 131 -2.69 -14.08 2.87
C THR A 131 -2.33 -12.99 3.88
N ARG A 132 -1.55 -13.34 4.90
CA ARG A 132 -0.99 -12.38 5.88
C ARG A 132 -0.11 -11.31 5.25
N THR A 133 0.65 -11.66 4.21
CA THR A 133 1.50 -10.70 3.47
C THR A 133 0.65 -9.83 2.54
N ALA A 134 -0.30 -10.43 1.82
CA ALA A 134 -1.19 -9.71 0.91
C ALA A 134 -2.19 -8.79 1.63
N ALA A 135 -2.43 -9.00 2.93
CA ALA A 135 -3.22 -8.10 3.76
C ALA A 135 -2.50 -6.76 4.06
N PHE A 136 -1.16 -6.71 3.99
CA PHE A 136 -0.42 -5.50 4.35
C PHE A 136 -0.74 -4.28 3.49
N PRO A 137 -0.80 -4.36 2.14
CA PRO A 137 -1.22 -3.22 1.32
C PRO A 137 -2.66 -2.80 1.62
N ALA A 138 -3.59 -3.74 1.81
CA ALA A 138 -4.98 -3.41 2.13
C ALA A 138 -5.10 -2.67 3.47
N ALA A 139 -4.41 -3.16 4.51
CA ALA A 139 -4.34 -2.50 5.80
C ALA A 139 -3.66 -1.13 5.72
N ALA A 140 -2.60 -0.98 4.91
CA ALA A 140 -1.97 0.30 4.65
C ALA A 140 -2.96 1.29 4.00
N GLY A 141 -3.73 0.85 2.99
CA GLY A 141 -4.75 1.68 2.36
C GLY A 141 -5.85 2.13 3.31
N LEU A 142 -6.32 1.24 4.20
CA LEU A 142 -7.28 1.60 5.24
C LEU A 142 -6.71 2.64 6.22
N LEU A 143 -5.45 2.53 6.62
CA LEU A 143 -4.79 3.52 7.46
C LEU A 143 -4.60 4.87 6.76
N VAL A 144 -4.37 4.89 5.44
CA VAL A 144 -4.38 6.13 4.65
C VAL A 144 -5.77 6.75 4.62
N ILE A 145 -6.85 5.95 4.53
CA ILE A 145 -8.23 6.47 4.67
C ILE A 145 -8.43 7.10 6.05
N VAL A 146 -7.97 6.43 7.11
CA VAL A 146 -8.02 6.99 8.48
C VAL A 146 -7.26 8.32 8.54
N TRP A 147 -6.07 8.42 7.95
CA TRP A 147 -5.35 9.70 7.83
C TRP A 147 -6.20 10.78 7.14
N VAL A 148 -6.79 10.46 5.98
CA VAL A 148 -7.61 11.39 5.20
C VAL A 148 -8.81 11.88 6.01
N LEU A 149 -9.54 10.96 6.64
CA LEU A 149 -10.72 11.28 7.44
C LEU A 149 -10.36 12.15 8.64
N LEU A 150 -9.37 11.74 9.46
CA LEU A 150 -8.94 12.51 10.62
C LEU A 150 -8.42 13.89 10.20
N THR A 151 -7.69 13.96 9.09
CA THR A 151 -7.18 15.22 8.54
C THR A 151 -8.29 16.14 8.06
N ALA A 152 -9.30 15.60 7.39
CA ALA A 152 -10.49 16.37 7.01
C ALA A 152 -11.23 16.88 8.26
N THR A 153 -11.37 16.05 9.30
CA THR A 153 -12.04 16.45 10.54
C THR A 153 -11.32 17.62 11.22
N TRP A 154 -10.01 17.52 11.47
CA TRP A 154 -9.31 18.60 12.18
C TRP A 154 -9.01 19.82 11.30
N ARG A 155 -8.86 19.66 9.98
CA ARG A 155 -8.55 20.81 9.08
C ARG A 155 -9.78 21.55 8.57
N VAL A 156 -10.90 20.86 8.41
CA VAL A 156 -12.09 21.40 7.74
C VAL A 156 -13.25 21.48 8.73
N VAL A 157 -13.64 20.36 9.34
CA VAL A 157 -14.86 20.29 10.17
C VAL A 157 -14.72 21.18 11.41
N PHE A 158 -13.73 20.91 12.25
CA PHE A 158 -13.54 21.67 13.50
C PHE A 158 -13.32 23.17 13.29
N PRO A 159 -12.48 23.62 12.34
CA PRO A 159 -12.32 25.05 12.08
C PRO A 159 -13.61 25.69 11.55
N ALA A 160 -14.34 25.01 10.66
CA ALA A 160 -15.59 25.52 10.10
C ALA A 160 -16.65 25.75 11.17
N ASP A 161 -16.73 24.87 12.18
CA ASP A 161 -17.67 25.01 13.31
C ASP A 161 -17.44 26.30 14.11
N ILE A 162 -16.23 26.86 14.08
CA ILE A 162 -15.86 28.11 14.73
C ILE A 162 -15.63 29.27 13.75
N GLY A 163 -16.06 29.11 12.49
CA GLY A 163 -15.99 30.15 11.46
C GLY A 163 -14.57 30.53 11.04
N ARG A 164 -13.58 29.66 11.22
CA ARG A 164 -12.17 29.89 10.88
C ARG A 164 -11.60 28.75 10.03
N SER A 165 -10.44 28.97 9.44
CA SER A 165 -9.64 27.91 8.82
C SER A 165 -8.56 27.40 9.78
N ALA A 166 -8.08 26.16 9.58
CA ALA A 166 -6.96 25.64 10.36
C ALA A 166 -5.69 26.51 10.25
N ALA A 167 -5.45 27.11 9.09
CA ALA A 167 -4.33 28.03 8.89
C ALA A 167 -4.47 29.30 9.73
N GLN A 168 -5.67 29.88 9.79
CA GLN A 168 -5.96 31.03 10.66
C GLN A 168 -5.75 30.69 12.13
N LEU A 169 -6.23 29.53 12.59
CA LEU A 169 -6.05 29.10 13.99
C LEU A 169 -4.56 28.93 14.36
N LEU A 170 -3.76 28.35 13.48
CA LEU A 170 -2.31 28.21 13.71
C LEU A 170 -1.56 29.55 13.64
N ALA A 171 -2.02 30.49 12.80
CA ALA A 171 -1.47 31.84 12.72
C ALA A 171 -1.84 32.69 13.95
N ASP A 172 -3.10 32.62 14.40
CA ASP A 172 -3.57 33.24 15.63
C ASP A 172 -2.78 32.72 16.84
N PHE A 173 -2.49 31.41 16.87
CA PHE A 173 -1.64 30.81 17.90
C PHE A 173 -0.22 31.36 17.84
N ALA A 174 0.34 31.49 16.64
CA ALA A 174 1.67 32.06 16.44
C ALA A 174 1.76 33.54 16.86
N ALA A 175 0.65 34.28 16.81
CA ALA A 175 0.61 35.69 17.19
C ALA A 175 0.35 35.89 18.70
N GLY A 176 -0.56 35.12 19.30
CA GLY A 176 -1.04 35.37 20.67
C GLY A 176 -0.85 34.22 21.67
N GLY A 177 -0.41 33.04 21.23
CA GLY A 177 -0.22 31.86 22.06
C GLY A 177 -1.53 31.19 22.53
N THR A 178 -1.47 30.44 23.63
CA THR A 178 -2.62 29.71 24.18
C THR A 178 -3.83 30.57 24.59
N PRO A 179 -3.70 31.85 25.05
CA PRO A 179 -4.86 32.65 25.46
C PRO A 179 -5.86 33.01 24.36
N VAL A 180 -5.44 32.96 23.09
CA VAL A 180 -6.28 33.32 21.93
C VAL A 180 -6.87 32.09 21.22
N MET A 181 -6.61 30.88 21.74
CA MET A 181 -7.05 29.63 21.12
C MET A 181 -8.44 29.18 21.57
N PRO A 182 -9.21 28.56 20.66
CA PRO A 182 -10.47 27.91 21.03
C PRO A 182 -10.19 26.68 21.91
N ALA A 183 -11.15 26.34 22.78
CA ALA A 183 -11.07 25.18 23.67
C ALA A 183 -10.95 23.84 22.92
N SER A 184 -11.34 23.77 21.64
CA SER A 184 -11.21 22.59 20.78
C SER A 184 -9.77 22.35 20.28
N MET A 185 -8.85 23.31 20.44
CA MET A 185 -7.50 23.22 19.87
C MET A 185 -6.71 21.98 20.32
N PRO A 186 -6.70 21.58 21.60
CA PRO A 186 -5.99 20.36 22.02
C PRO A 186 -6.53 19.10 21.35
N LEU A 187 -7.85 19.01 21.16
CA LEU A 187 -8.47 17.89 20.46
C LEU A 187 -8.08 17.86 18.98
N MET A 188 -8.06 19.02 18.31
CA MET A 188 -7.61 19.13 16.93
C MET A 188 -6.14 18.70 16.76
N MET A 189 -5.27 19.11 17.69
CA MET A 189 -3.87 18.68 17.71
C MET A 189 -3.73 17.16 17.94
N GLY A 190 -4.55 16.60 18.83
CA GLY A 190 -4.62 15.15 19.05
C GLY A 190 -5.01 14.39 17.78
N LEU A 191 -6.05 14.85 17.07
CA LEU A 191 -6.46 14.26 15.79
C LEU A 191 -5.35 14.34 14.73
N TRP A 192 -4.61 15.45 14.67
CA TRP A 192 -3.48 15.60 13.75
C TRP A 192 -2.33 14.63 14.04
N VAL A 193 -2.03 14.39 15.32
CA VAL A 193 -1.02 13.41 15.75
C VAL A 193 -1.49 11.99 15.46
N ILE A 194 -2.73 11.62 15.82
CA ILE A 194 -3.28 10.28 15.55
C ILE A 194 -3.29 9.99 14.05
N ALA A 195 -3.66 10.98 13.24
CA ALA A 195 -3.56 10.88 11.81
C ALA A 195 -2.11 10.52 11.42
N THR A 196 -1.11 11.27 11.89
CA THR A 196 0.28 11.05 11.42
C THR A 196 0.83 9.69 11.83
N ILE A 197 0.38 9.17 12.97
CA ILE A 197 0.65 7.79 13.39
C ILE A 197 0.05 6.80 12.38
N ALA A 198 -1.20 6.99 11.94
CA ALA A 198 -1.83 6.13 10.95
C ALA A 198 -1.06 6.13 9.62
N LEU A 199 -0.63 7.30 9.14
CA LEU A 199 0.17 7.41 7.91
C LEU A 199 1.54 6.71 8.06
N PHE A 200 2.21 6.87 9.20
CA PHE A 200 3.47 6.16 9.48
C PHE A 200 3.28 4.65 9.54
N ALA A 201 2.23 4.18 10.21
CA ALA A 201 1.89 2.76 10.25
C ALA A 201 1.58 2.22 8.84
N ALA A 202 0.88 2.97 7.99
CA ALA A 202 0.65 2.59 6.59
C ALA A 202 1.97 2.42 5.82
N ALA A 203 2.91 3.34 5.99
CA ALA A 203 4.22 3.27 5.35
C ALA A 203 5.02 2.05 5.82
N LEU A 204 4.97 1.71 7.11
CA LEU A 204 5.59 0.50 7.65
C LEU A 204 4.99 -0.78 7.04
N LEU A 205 3.66 -0.89 6.97
CA LEU A 205 2.99 -2.05 6.39
C LEU A 205 3.36 -2.23 4.91
N LEU A 206 3.41 -1.15 4.14
CA LEU A 206 3.85 -1.21 2.76
C LEU A 206 5.33 -1.63 2.63
N GLY A 207 6.18 -1.18 3.56
CA GLY A 207 7.58 -1.62 3.67
C GLY A 207 7.69 -3.12 3.97
N PHE A 208 6.88 -3.64 4.90
CA PHE A 208 6.83 -5.07 5.22
C PHE A 208 6.32 -5.92 4.07
N PHE A 209 5.32 -5.44 3.32
CA PHE A 209 4.84 -6.10 2.10
C PHE A 209 6.00 -6.35 1.13
N GLY A 210 6.74 -5.30 0.76
CA GLY A 210 7.86 -5.42 -0.18
C GLY A 210 8.96 -6.38 0.29
N ARG A 211 9.26 -6.42 1.60
CA ARG A 211 10.27 -7.32 2.18
C ARG A 211 9.82 -8.78 2.26
N ARG A 212 8.51 -9.03 2.36
CA ARG A 212 7.93 -10.37 2.53
C ARG A 212 7.42 -10.98 1.23
N LEU A 213 7.62 -10.32 0.09
CA LEU A 213 7.32 -10.91 -1.21
C LEU A 213 8.24 -12.12 -1.46
N PRO A 214 7.68 -13.29 -1.83
CA PRO A 214 8.46 -14.45 -2.24
C PRO A 214 9.43 -14.12 -3.38
N SER A 215 10.63 -14.71 -3.38
CA SER A 215 11.63 -14.52 -4.45
C SER A 215 11.15 -14.96 -5.84
N LYS A 216 10.19 -15.90 -5.90
CA LYS A 216 9.53 -16.38 -7.12
C LYS A 216 8.50 -15.39 -7.71
N ILE A 217 8.24 -14.28 -7.00
CA ILE A 217 7.40 -13.17 -7.47
C ILE A 217 8.31 -12.03 -7.89
N PHE A 218 8.19 -11.64 -9.15
CA PHE A 218 9.00 -10.57 -9.71
C PHE A 218 8.28 -9.24 -9.57
N ALA A 219 8.98 -8.25 -9.01
CA ALA A 219 8.73 -6.84 -9.28
C ALA A 219 10.02 -6.26 -9.86
N PRO A 220 9.98 -5.48 -10.96
CA PRO A 220 11.17 -4.80 -11.45
C PRO A 220 11.78 -3.94 -10.34
N ARG A 221 13.11 -3.90 -10.25
CA ARG A 221 13.83 -3.17 -9.20
C ARG A 221 13.44 -1.70 -9.25
N SER A 222 12.90 -1.19 -8.14
CA SER A 222 12.68 0.26 -7.96
C SER A 222 14.01 0.98 -7.80
N VAL A 223 14.09 2.22 -8.29
CA VAL A 223 15.24 3.11 -8.06
C VAL A 223 15.36 3.39 -6.56
N LYS A 224 16.57 3.29 -6.00
CA LYS A 224 16.84 3.58 -4.58
C LYS A 224 16.79 5.09 -4.35
N THR A 225 15.68 5.58 -3.82
CA THR A 225 15.49 6.96 -3.37
C THR A 225 14.78 6.97 -2.01
N VAL A 226 14.64 8.15 -1.39
CA VAL A 226 14.07 8.39 -0.04
C VAL A 226 12.83 7.54 0.21
N ALA A 227 12.85 6.71 1.25
CA ALA A 227 11.73 5.81 1.51
C ALA A 227 10.52 6.61 2.03
N TRP A 228 9.32 6.24 1.58
CA TRP A 228 8.07 6.81 2.08
C TRP A 228 7.93 6.66 3.61
N THR A 229 8.56 5.65 4.21
CA THR A 229 8.69 5.48 5.66
C THR A 229 9.46 6.60 6.34
N ASP A 230 10.55 7.09 5.73
CA ASP A 230 11.41 8.13 6.30
C ASP A 230 10.68 9.47 6.26
N PHE A 231 9.98 9.74 5.16
CA PHE A 231 9.06 10.88 5.05
C PHE A 231 7.96 10.82 6.12
N ALA A 232 7.29 9.68 6.27
CA ALA A 232 6.20 9.54 7.24
C ALA A 232 6.70 9.66 8.70
N LEU A 233 7.90 9.16 8.99
CA LEU A 233 8.56 9.31 10.29
C LEU A 233 8.89 10.78 10.58
N LEU A 234 9.52 11.48 9.63
CA LEU A 234 9.84 12.90 9.79
C LEU A 234 8.56 13.73 9.94
N ASN A 235 7.51 13.43 9.17
CA ASN A 235 6.21 14.07 9.32
C ASN A 235 5.63 13.85 10.72
N LEU A 236 5.70 12.63 11.26
CA LEU A 236 5.24 12.32 12.61
C LEU A 236 6.00 13.13 13.67
N ILE A 237 7.33 13.12 13.62
CA ILE A 237 8.19 13.85 14.58
C ILE A 237 7.86 15.35 14.55
N LEU A 238 7.81 15.96 13.36
CA LEU A 238 7.48 17.37 13.23
C LEU A 238 6.04 17.67 13.67
N THR A 239 5.09 16.76 13.41
CA THR A 239 3.70 16.92 13.87
C THR A 239 3.60 16.95 15.37
N ILE A 240 4.23 15.99 16.06
CA ILE A 240 4.25 15.95 17.51
C ILE A 240 4.90 17.22 18.05
N GLY A 241 6.06 17.60 17.52
CA GLY A 241 6.78 18.80 17.93
C GLY A 241 5.96 20.08 17.78
N ILE A 242 5.15 20.21 16.72
CA ILE A 242 4.26 21.38 16.55
C ILE A 242 3.04 21.25 17.48
N ALA A 243 2.41 20.08 17.54
CA ALA A 243 1.15 19.86 18.25
C ALA A 243 1.24 20.04 19.77
N VAL A 244 2.41 19.82 20.39
CA VAL A 244 2.60 20.01 21.83
C VAL A 244 2.45 21.47 22.29
N PHE A 245 2.62 22.46 21.40
CA PHE A 245 2.46 23.87 21.76
C PHE A 245 0.98 24.29 21.81
N PRO A 246 0.17 24.16 20.74
CA PRO A 246 -1.23 24.58 20.79
C PRO A 246 -2.11 23.69 21.68
N SER A 247 -1.64 22.49 22.04
CA SER A 247 -2.30 21.65 23.04
C SER A 247 -2.07 22.11 24.49
N GLY A 248 -1.16 23.05 24.72
CA GLY A 248 -0.82 23.54 26.06
C GLY A 248 0.06 22.60 26.88
N LEU A 249 0.60 21.53 26.28
CA LEU A 249 1.53 20.61 26.94
C LEU A 249 2.90 21.25 27.19
N VAL A 250 3.28 22.21 26.35
CA VAL A 250 4.53 22.97 26.47
C VAL A 250 4.20 24.46 26.48
N ALA A 251 4.94 25.23 27.29
CA ALA A 251 4.81 26.67 27.33
C ALA A 251 5.19 27.29 25.97
N TYR A 252 4.30 28.10 25.41
CA TYR A 252 4.59 28.81 24.16
C TYR A 252 5.52 30.02 24.39
N ARG A 253 5.29 30.77 25.48
CA ARG A 253 6.09 31.96 25.79
C ARG A 253 7.53 31.60 26.13
N GLY A 254 8.49 32.22 25.44
CA GLY A 254 9.92 31.94 25.54
C GLY A 254 10.41 30.77 24.67
N LEU A 255 9.52 30.09 23.94
CA LEU A 255 9.83 29.01 23.00
C LEU A 255 9.18 29.22 21.62
N GLU A 256 8.79 30.45 21.31
CA GLU A 256 8.10 30.82 20.07
C GLU A 256 8.93 30.47 18.85
N ILE A 257 10.25 30.73 18.91
CA ILE A 257 11.21 30.43 17.84
C ILE A 257 11.25 28.93 17.56
N VAL A 258 11.12 28.07 18.58
CA VAL A 258 11.13 26.61 18.40
C VAL A 258 9.87 26.17 17.65
N TYR A 259 8.70 26.63 18.08
CA TYR A 259 7.43 26.36 17.39
C TYR A 259 7.47 26.83 15.93
N LEU A 260 7.90 28.06 15.69
CA LEU A 260 7.99 28.65 14.35
C LEU A 260 9.01 27.90 13.47
N SER A 261 10.15 27.48 14.04
CA SER A 261 11.15 26.70 13.32
C SER A 261 10.63 25.32 12.92
N LEU A 262 9.86 24.66 13.79
CA LEU A 262 9.23 23.38 13.49
C LEU A 262 8.17 23.51 12.40
N LEU A 263 7.33 24.55 12.47
CA LEU A 263 6.32 24.86 11.46
C LEU A 263 6.97 25.16 10.10
N ALA A 264 8.02 26.00 10.08
CA ALA A 264 8.77 26.32 8.87
C ALA A 264 9.44 25.07 8.27
N THR A 265 10.05 24.22 9.09
CA THR A 265 10.66 22.95 8.66
C THR A 265 9.61 22.03 8.04
N LYS A 266 8.40 21.99 8.61
CA LYS A 266 7.30 21.19 8.08
C LYS A 266 6.76 21.72 6.75
N LEU A 267 6.73 23.02 6.54
CA LEU A 267 6.26 23.61 5.28
C LEU A 267 7.32 23.57 4.17
N THR A 268 8.61 23.49 4.53
CA THR A 268 9.73 23.51 3.56
C THR A 268 10.38 22.14 3.40
N VAL A 269 11.18 21.73 4.38
CA VAL A 269 11.98 20.50 4.34
C VAL A 269 11.09 19.28 4.17
N LEU A 270 10.01 19.17 4.94
CA LEU A 270 9.12 18.03 4.81
C LEU A 270 8.41 18.01 3.44
N ALA A 271 8.01 19.15 2.89
CA ALA A 271 7.42 19.21 1.56
C ALA A 271 8.41 18.76 0.47
N LEU A 272 9.67 19.16 0.58
CA LEU A 272 10.75 18.69 -0.30
C LEU A 272 10.96 17.17 -0.20
N PHE A 273 11.03 16.63 1.02
CA PHE A 273 11.07 15.19 1.26
C PHE A 273 9.80 14.50 0.74
N GLY A 274 8.66 15.17 0.82
CA GLY A 274 7.38 14.75 0.25
C GLY A 274 7.50 14.51 -1.24
N VAL A 275 7.93 15.51 -2.02
CA VAL A 275 8.17 15.40 -3.47
C VAL A 275 9.04 14.18 -3.78
N LEU A 276 10.18 14.04 -3.11
CA LEU A 276 11.10 12.93 -3.34
C LEU A 276 10.43 11.59 -2.99
N SER A 277 9.79 11.49 -1.82
CA SER A 277 9.16 10.26 -1.33
C SER A 277 8.02 9.77 -2.23
N TYR A 278 7.14 10.66 -2.69
CA TYR A 278 6.05 10.33 -3.60
C TYR A 278 6.56 10.02 -5.02
N TRP A 279 7.65 10.65 -5.46
CA TRP A 279 8.33 10.25 -6.69
C TRP A 279 8.87 8.81 -6.60
N THR A 280 9.43 8.42 -5.45
CA THR A 280 9.85 7.02 -5.24
C THR A 280 8.65 6.08 -5.26
N LEU A 281 7.55 6.48 -4.61
CA LEU A 281 6.35 5.66 -4.46
C LEU A 281 5.66 5.46 -5.81
N LEU A 282 5.71 6.46 -6.69
CA LEU A 282 5.26 6.38 -8.08
C LEU A 282 5.95 5.23 -8.82
N SER A 283 7.29 5.13 -8.72
CA SER A 283 8.04 4.02 -9.33
C SER A 283 7.72 2.66 -8.70
N ARG A 284 7.38 2.63 -7.40
CA ARG A 284 6.96 1.39 -6.72
C ARG A 284 5.58 0.94 -7.17
N PHE A 285 4.63 1.86 -7.38
CA PHE A 285 3.31 1.51 -7.91
C PHE A 285 3.39 0.96 -9.33
N ASP A 286 4.26 1.51 -10.19
CA ASP A 286 4.55 0.88 -11.50
C ASP A 286 5.07 -0.55 -11.35
N ALA A 287 6.04 -0.77 -10.46
CA ALA A 287 6.58 -2.10 -10.20
C ALA A 287 5.52 -3.06 -9.62
N PHE A 288 4.64 -2.58 -8.73
CA PHE A 288 3.53 -3.34 -8.17
C PHE A 288 2.48 -3.70 -9.23
N GLY A 289 2.23 -2.82 -10.20
CA GLY A 289 1.39 -3.10 -11.36
C GLY A 289 1.88 -4.25 -12.23
N ARG A 290 3.19 -4.48 -12.21
CA ARG A 290 3.88 -5.52 -12.99
C ARG A 290 4.22 -6.76 -12.16
N LEU A 291 3.71 -6.85 -10.92
CA LEU A 291 3.85 -8.04 -10.09
C LEU A 291 3.31 -9.25 -10.86
N SER A 292 4.20 -10.21 -11.09
CA SER A 292 3.91 -11.43 -11.83
C SER A 292 4.62 -12.63 -11.21
N LEU A 293 4.05 -13.81 -11.44
CA LEU A 293 4.64 -15.08 -11.01
C LEU A 293 5.64 -15.56 -12.07
N MET A 294 6.88 -15.86 -11.66
CA MET A 294 7.90 -16.38 -12.57
C MET A 294 7.64 -17.84 -12.99
N VAL A 295 6.76 -18.53 -12.29
CA VAL A 295 6.59 -19.98 -12.35
C VAL A 295 5.52 -20.40 -13.38
N PRO A 296 5.74 -21.45 -14.20
CA PRO A 296 4.73 -22.01 -15.11
C PRO A 296 3.53 -22.60 -14.34
N VAL A 297 2.43 -22.90 -15.03
CA VAL A 297 1.23 -23.51 -14.41
C VAL A 297 1.19 -25.00 -14.73
N MET A 298 1.00 -25.87 -13.73
CA MET A 298 0.50 -27.22 -13.97
C MET A 298 -1.03 -27.25 -13.85
N LYS A 299 -1.71 -27.70 -14.90
CA LYS A 299 -3.13 -28.10 -14.86
C LYS A 299 -3.24 -29.59 -15.13
N ALA A 300 -3.89 -30.31 -14.22
CA ALA A 300 -4.36 -31.66 -14.51
C ALA A 300 -5.80 -31.54 -14.99
N ILE A 301 -6.08 -32.00 -16.22
CA ILE A 301 -7.45 -32.20 -16.66
C ILE A 301 -7.80 -33.66 -16.34
N PRO A 302 -8.74 -33.93 -15.41
CA PRO A 302 -9.20 -35.29 -15.19
C PRO A 302 -9.81 -35.82 -16.48
N GLN A 303 -9.39 -37.01 -16.91
CA GLN A 303 -10.13 -37.68 -17.97
C GLN A 303 -11.47 -38.10 -17.37
N GLU A 304 -12.56 -37.54 -17.88
CA GLU A 304 -13.85 -38.21 -17.74
C GLU A 304 -13.64 -39.60 -18.33
N VAL A 305 -13.67 -40.62 -17.48
CA VAL A 305 -13.71 -42.01 -17.92
C VAL A 305 -15.04 -42.13 -18.65
N SER A 306 -15.02 -41.85 -19.94
CA SER A 306 -15.98 -42.39 -20.89
C SER A 306 -15.94 -43.88 -20.66
N THR A 307 -16.89 -44.38 -19.88
CA THR A 307 -17.14 -45.81 -19.73
C THR A 307 -17.42 -46.32 -21.14
N VAL A 308 -16.39 -46.84 -21.79
CA VAL A 308 -16.52 -47.69 -22.97
C VAL A 308 -16.98 -49.04 -22.47
N THR A 309 -18.18 -49.07 -21.87
CA THR A 309 -19.00 -50.27 -21.69
C THR A 309 -19.81 -50.47 -22.99
N ALA A 310 -19.10 -50.59 -24.11
CA ALA A 310 -19.72 -50.87 -25.40
C ALA A 310 -18.77 -51.48 -26.44
N VAL A 311 -17.74 -52.25 -26.06
CA VAL A 311 -17.02 -53.10 -27.05
C VAL A 311 -16.52 -54.44 -26.47
N VAL A 312 -16.44 -54.66 -25.15
CA VAL A 312 -15.85 -55.91 -24.61
C VAL A 312 -16.89 -56.97 -24.19
N GLU A 313 -18.17 -56.79 -24.50
CA GLU A 313 -19.23 -57.75 -24.15
C GLU A 313 -19.67 -58.70 -25.29
N ALA A 314 -18.92 -58.76 -26.40
CA ALA A 314 -19.21 -59.70 -27.50
C ALA A 314 -18.16 -60.80 -27.70
N GLU A 315 -17.05 -60.82 -26.95
CA GLU A 315 -15.96 -61.77 -27.22
C GLU A 315 -15.27 -62.28 -25.95
N ALA A 316 -16.06 -62.75 -24.98
CA ALA A 316 -15.55 -63.54 -23.84
C ALA A 316 -16.54 -64.63 -23.41
N ALA A 317 -17.20 -65.28 -24.38
CA ALA A 317 -17.71 -66.62 -24.16
C ALA A 317 -16.54 -67.61 -24.24
N LYS A 318 -15.82 -67.81 -23.13
CA LYS A 318 -15.20 -69.08 -22.70
C LYS A 318 -14.31 -68.90 -21.46
N THR A 319 -14.54 -69.80 -20.49
CA THR A 319 -13.62 -70.35 -19.47
C THR A 319 -13.26 -69.56 -18.19
N ALA A 320 -13.95 -69.93 -17.09
CA ALA A 320 -13.57 -70.21 -15.68
C ALA A 320 -12.65 -69.27 -14.82
N PRO A 321 -12.91 -69.12 -13.49
CA PRO A 321 -12.15 -68.25 -12.57
C PRO A 321 -11.01 -68.97 -11.81
N PRO A 322 -10.06 -68.23 -11.20
CA PRO A 322 -9.98 -68.22 -9.73
C PRO A 322 -9.48 -66.89 -9.07
N GLU A 323 -9.55 -66.86 -7.74
CA GLU A 323 -9.29 -65.79 -6.74
C GLU A 323 -7.86 -65.17 -6.77
N PRO A 324 -7.56 -64.06 -6.02
CA PRO A 324 -7.14 -64.22 -4.61
C PRO A 324 -7.48 -63.05 -3.63
N THR A 325 -7.68 -63.42 -2.36
CA THR A 325 -7.41 -62.63 -1.14
C THR A 325 -5.89 -62.47 -0.92
N VAL A 326 -5.30 -61.41 -0.36
CA VAL A 326 -5.33 -61.00 1.06
C VAL A 326 -4.66 -59.60 1.18
N PHE A 327 -5.25 -58.74 2.01
CA PHE A 327 -4.80 -57.40 2.41
C PHE A 327 -4.07 -57.45 3.76
N LEU A 328 -3.04 -56.62 4.00
CA LEU A 328 -2.59 -56.21 5.33
C LEU A 328 -2.21 -54.69 5.30
N PRO A 329 -2.45 -53.92 6.39
CA PRO A 329 -2.54 -52.44 6.41
C PRO A 329 -1.19 -51.73 6.78
N PRO A 330 -1.12 -50.37 6.74
CA PRO A 330 0.14 -49.61 6.63
C PRO A 330 0.75 -49.21 8.00
N PRO A 331 2.03 -48.76 8.05
CA PRO A 331 2.55 -48.03 9.20
C PRO A 331 2.43 -46.50 9.04
N THR A 332 1.92 -45.95 10.14
CA THR A 332 1.59 -44.60 10.64
C THR A 332 2.59 -43.45 10.49
N GLU A 333 2.02 -42.24 10.58
CA GLU A 333 2.65 -40.96 10.95
C GLU A 333 3.49 -41.07 12.23
N ASP A 334 4.81 -40.89 12.13
CA ASP A 334 5.65 -40.09 13.03
C ASP A 334 7.10 -40.19 12.59
N ASP A 335 7.60 -39.20 11.86
CA ASP A 335 9.01 -38.80 11.98
C ASP A 335 9.19 -37.33 11.55
N MET A 336 9.05 -36.46 12.54
CA MET A 336 9.55 -35.10 12.49
C MET A 336 11.09 -35.12 12.52
N ARG A 337 11.77 -34.58 11.50
CA ARG A 337 13.01 -33.74 11.59
C ARG A 337 13.73 -33.57 10.24
N GLY A 338 14.18 -32.34 9.98
CA GLY A 338 15.15 -31.98 8.93
C GLY A 338 14.47 -31.68 7.59
N ILE A 339 14.60 -30.49 7.00
CA ILE A 339 15.86 -30.04 6.39
C ILE A 339 16.02 -28.53 6.55
N GLU A 340 17.22 -28.20 7.02
CA GLU A 340 17.80 -26.89 7.24
C GLU A 340 18.05 -26.13 5.93
N HIS A 341 18.24 -24.82 6.09
CA HIS A 341 18.88 -23.88 5.18
C HIS A 341 19.78 -24.51 4.10
N VAL A 342 19.47 -24.23 2.83
CA VAL A 342 20.47 -24.26 1.76
C VAL A 342 20.78 -22.81 1.38
N LYS A 343 22.07 -22.51 1.41
CA LYS A 343 22.72 -21.22 1.14
C LYS A 343 22.41 -20.67 -0.25
#